data_AF-A0A820CSR5-F1
#
_entry.id   AF-A0A820CSR5-F1
#
_cell.length_a   1.000
_cell.length_b   1.000
_cell.length_c   1.000
_cell.angle_alpha   90.00
_cell.angle_beta   90.00
_cell.angle_gamma   90.00
#
_symmetry.space_group_name_H-M   'P 1'
#
loop_
_entity.id
_entity.type
_entity.pdbx_description
1 polymer ?
#
loop_
_entity_poly.entity_id
_entity_poly.type
_entity_poly.pdbx_seq_one_letter_code
_entity_poly.pdbx_strand_id
1 'polypeptide(L)'
;MMLIANSCLAELICASDSLGMSILTLRNDLQQIPYPDSMCIFRGYLSYASCAVMNYSFLLQAIYRYVIVVYPNYLIFQSTRFQLFFICVTWTFGFVYPIGFMSNGNITYDVDNQICQIPLGLSFSMIFVAFCIYTIPISIIILVYFKLVRYVKTMSNLVTPVNTLIRARRELNMFRRIVILVTILVILGIPYITFICMSFFTSPPKYHLRIACSAVYVSLACMIIALFQLTPPLKISIMKLINGRLNKITPTVAFTIGKTNA
;
A
#
# COMPACT_ATOMS: atom_id res chain seq x y z
N MET A 1 -3.66 11.53 11.98
CA MET A 1 -2.79 11.79 10.80
C MET A 1 -1.61 10.82 10.72
N MET A 2 -1.01 10.42 11.86
CA MET A 2 0.10 9.46 11.90
C MET A 2 -0.15 8.17 11.11
N LEU A 3 -1.30 7.52 11.30
CA LEU A 3 -1.64 6.29 10.55
C LEU A 3 -1.73 6.50 9.03
N ILE A 4 -2.16 7.68 8.57
CA ILE A 4 -2.19 8.00 7.12
C ILE A 4 -0.75 8.07 6.60
N ALA A 5 0.14 8.77 7.32
CA ALA A 5 1.54 8.87 6.95
C ALA A 5 2.23 7.50 6.94
N ASN A 6 1.91 6.63 7.90
CA ASN A 6 2.39 5.25 7.94
C ASN A 6 1.95 4.45 6.69
N SER A 7 0.66 4.49 6.33
CA SER A 7 0.18 3.80 5.13
C SER A 7 0.83 4.35 3.85
N CYS A 8 1.00 5.67 3.72
CA CYS A 8 1.71 6.26 2.59
C CYS A 8 3.17 5.82 2.52
N LEU A 9 3.87 5.73 3.66
CA LEU A 9 5.26 5.29 3.72
C LEU A 9 5.38 3.81 3.35
N ALA A 10 4.49 2.97 3.87
CA ALA A 10 4.44 1.54 3.56
C ALA A 10 4.20 1.31 2.06
N GLU A 11 3.27 2.05 1.47
CA GLU A 11 2.99 1.97 0.03
C GLU A 11 4.17 2.46 -0.82
N LEU A 12 4.82 3.56 -0.43
CA LEU A 12 6.00 4.05 -1.13
C LEU A 12 7.13 3.02 -1.14
N ILE A 13 7.35 2.34 -0.02
CA ILE A 13 8.36 1.28 0.09
C ILE A 13 7.99 0.08 -0.78
N CYS A 14 6.74 -0.37 -0.72
CA CYS A 14 6.22 -1.48 -1.55
C CYS A 14 6.35 -1.18 -3.05
N ALA A 15 6.00 0.04 -3.47
CA ALA A 15 6.11 0.47 -4.85
C ALA A 15 7.57 0.62 -5.32
N SER A 16 8.45 1.10 -4.44
CA SER A 16 9.89 1.24 -4.74
C SER A 16 10.53 -0.14 -4.93
N ASP A 17 10.21 -1.09 -4.07
CA ASP A 17 10.67 -2.48 -4.19
C ASP A 17 10.14 -3.15 -5.48
N SER A 18 8.85 -3.00 -5.75
CA SER A 18 8.19 -3.48 -6.98
C SER A 18 8.81 -2.90 -8.26
N LEU A 19 9.16 -1.60 -8.24
CA LEU A 19 9.86 -0.94 -9.34
C LEU A 19 11.28 -1.51 -9.50
N GLY A 20 12.00 -1.72 -8.40
CA GLY A 20 13.32 -2.36 -8.40
C GLY A 20 13.28 -3.77 -9.00
N MET A 21 12.28 -4.57 -8.63
CA MET A 21 12.03 -5.90 -9.22
C MET A 21 11.75 -5.81 -10.71
N SER A 22 10.90 -4.87 -11.14
CA SER A 22 10.58 -4.66 -12.56
C SER A 22 11.80 -4.29 -13.40
N ILE A 23 12.65 -3.40 -12.89
CA ILE A 23 13.90 -3.00 -13.56
C ILE A 23 14.86 -4.19 -13.68
N LEU A 24 14.95 -5.02 -12.64
CA LEU A 24 15.79 -6.23 -12.67
C LEU A 24 15.30 -7.22 -13.71
N THR A 25 14.00 -7.55 -13.70
CA THR A 25 13.41 -8.46 -14.69
C THR A 25 13.64 -7.95 -16.10
N LEU A 26 13.42 -6.65 -16.35
CA LEU A 26 13.69 -6.04 -17.66
C LEU A 26 15.17 -6.15 -18.06
N ARG A 27 16.10 -5.91 -17.12
CA ARG A 27 17.53 -6.05 -17.38
C ARG A 27 17.92 -7.49 -17.70
N ASN A 28 17.42 -8.45 -16.92
CA ASN A 28 17.71 -9.87 -17.12
C ASN A 28 17.13 -10.39 -18.44
N ASP A 29 15.99 -9.84 -18.89
CA ASP A 29 15.41 -10.15 -20.19
C ASP A 29 16.27 -9.60 -21.32
N LEU A 30 16.70 -8.33 -21.23
CA LEU A 30 17.54 -7.69 -22.24
C LEU A 30 18.93 -8.34 -22.35
N GLN A 31 19.48 -8.82 -21.23
CA GLN A 31 20.81 -9.43 -21.16
C GLN A 31 20.77 -10.96 -21.26
N GLN A 32 19.58 -11.57 -21.36
CA GLN A 32 19.36 -13.01 -21.39
C GLN A 32 20.09 -13.76 -20.26
N ILE A 33 20.05 -13.22 -19.04
CA ILE A 33 20.73 -13.79 -17.86
C ILE A 33 19.82 -14.85 -17.24
N PRO A 34 20.20 -16.15 -17.22
CA PRO A 34 19.37 -17.22 -16.67
C PRO A 34 19.65 -17.55 -15.20
N TYR A 35 20.58 -16.85 -14.55
CA TYR A 35 21.02 -17.13 -13.18
C TYR A 35 20.60 -16.04 -12.19
N PRO A 36 20.35 -16.39 -10.91
CA PRO A 36 20.00 -15.41 -9.89
C PRO A 36 21.18 -14.49 -9.58
N ASP A 37 20.90 -13.21 -9.31
CA ASP A 37 21.88 -12.34 -8.65
C ASP A 37 21.94 -12.64 -7.14
N SER A 38 23.01 -12.17 -6.48
CA SER A 38 23.22 -12.38 -5.04
C SER A 38 22.17 -11.75 -4.13
N MET A 39 21.36 -10.81 -4.64
CA MET A 39 20.33 -10.08 -3.91
C MET A 39 18.91 -10.58 -4.22
N CYS A 40 18.77 -11.59 -5.09
CA CYS A 40 17.46 -12.00 -5.59
C CYS A 40 16.53 -12.48 -4.46
N ILE A 41 17.04 -13.36 -3.59
CA ILE A 41 16.29 -13.86 -2.43
C ILE A 41 15.90 -12.70 -1.49
N PHE A 42 16.82 -11.75 -1.28
CA PHE A 42 16.56 -10.57 -0.45
C PHE A 42 15.46 -9.67 -1.04
N ARG A 43 15.41 -9.49 -2.36
CA ARG A 43 14.33 -8.75 -3.02
C ARG A 43 12.98 -9.47 -2.90
N GLY A 44 12.96 -10.79 -3.10
CA GLY A 44 11.75 -11.58 -2.87
C GLY A 44 11.24 -11.43 -1.42
N TYR A 45 12.14 -11.51 -0.45
CA TYR A 45 11.84 -11.24 0.96
C TYR A 45 11.26 -9.83 1.17
N LEU A 46 11.88 -8.81 0.57
CA LEU A 46 11.45 -7.42 0.72
C LEU A 46 10.07 -7.16 0.08
N SER A 47 9.75 -7.82 -1.03
CA SER A 47 8.42 -7.77 -1.65
C SER A 47 7.34 -8.32 -0.72
N TYR A 48 7.58 -9.49 -0.13
CA TYR A 48 6.64 -10.07 0.84
C TYR A 48 6.52 -9.19 2.09
N ALA A 49 7.63 -8.71 2.64
CA ALA A 49 7.63 -7.86 3.82
C ALA A 49 6.86 -6.54 3.58
N SER A 50 7.19 -5.84 2.50
CA SER A 50 6.57 -4.55 2.17
C SER A 50 5.08 -4.67 1.84
N CYS A 51 4.66 -5.72 1.13
CA CYS A 51 3.24 -6.01 0.88
C CYS A 51 2.46 -6.26 2.18
N ALA A 52 3.04 -7.02 3.12
CA ALA A 52 2.41 -7.24 4.42
C ALA A 52 2.28 -5.94 5.20
N VAL A 53 3.35 -5.16 5.35
CA VAL A 53 3.30 -3.88 6.05
C VAL A 53 2.26 -2.95 5.43
N MET A 54 2.16 -2.89 4.09
CA MET A 54 1.16 -2.10 3.38
C MET A 54 -0.27 -2.53 3.72
N ASN A 55 -0.61 -3.82 3.56
CA ASN A 55 -1.97 -4.33 3.80
C ASN A 55 -2.38 -4.18 5.28
N TYR A 56 -1.48 -4.50 6.21
CA TYR A 56 -1.76 -4.32 7.63
C TYR A 56 -1.82 -2.84 8.05
N SER A 57 -1.11 -1.94 7.37
CA SER A 57 -1.25 -0.49 7.60
C SER A 57 -2.65 0.01 7.22
N PHE A 58 -3.22 -0.46 6.10
CA PHE A 58 -4.61 -0.16 5.75
C PHE A 58 -5.61 -0.77 6.73
N LEU A 59 -5.36 -1.99 7.19
CA LEU A 59 -6.18 -2.64 8.21
C LEU A 59 -6.17 -1.85 9.52
N LEU A 60 -4.99 -1.46 10.00
CA LEU A 60 -4.84 -0.67 11.23
C LEU A 60 -5.59 0.67 11.10
N GLN A 61 -5.49 1.30 9.94
CA GLN A 61 -6.22 2.54 9.65
C GLN A 61 -7.74 2.33 9.64
N ALA A 62 -8.24 1.23 9.08
CA ALA A 62 -9.65 0.85 9.09
C ALA A 62 -10.17 0.63 10.51
N ILE A 63 -9.47 -0.17 11.31
CA ILE A 63 -9.82 -0.46 12.71
C ILE A 63 -9.85 0.82 13.53
N TYR A 64 -8.81 1.65 13.41
CA TYR A 64 -8.73 2.91 14.15
C TYR A 64 -9.92 3.83 13.89
N ARG A 65 -10.32 3.98 12.62
CA ARG A 65 -11.50 4.80 12.26
C ARG A 65 -12.78 4.23 12.82
N TYR A 66 -12.93 2.91 12.78
CA TYR A 66 -14.08 2.25 13.37
C TYR A 66 -14.17 2.49 14.88
N VAL A 67 -13.06 2.32 15.60
CA VAL A 67 -13.01 2.55 17.06
C VAL A 67 -13.35 3.99 17.41
N ILE A 68 -12.85 4.98 16.67
CA ILE A 68 -13.17 6.40 16.92
C ILE A 68 -14.67 6.71 16.76
N VAL A 69 -15.31 6.11 15.76
CA VAL A 69 -16.71 6.41 15.46
C VAL A 69 -17.66 5.68 16.39
N VAL A 70 -17.39 4.41 16.68
CA VAL A 70 -18.27 3.56 17.49
C VAL A 70 -18.00 3.72 18.99
N TYR A 71 -16.74 3.95 19.37
CA TYR A 71 -16.29 4.01 20.76
C TYR A 71 -15.58 5.33 21.08
N PRO A 72 -16.26 6.50 20.94
CA PRO A 72 -15.62 7.81 21.09
C PRO A 72 -15.07 8.08 22.50
N ASN A 73 -15.62 7.42 23.53
CA ASN A 73 -15.22 7.59 24.94
C ASN A 73 -13.94 6.83 25.32
N TYR A 74 -13.47 5.91 24.47
CA TYR A 74 -12.29 5.11 24.75
C TYR A 74 -11.01 5.83 24.27
N LEU A 75 -10.58 6.82 25.05
CA LEU A 75 -9.44 7.70 24.72
C LEU A 75 -8.11 6.97 24.56
N ILE A 76 -7.94 5.81 25.21
CA ILE A 76 -6.70 5.00 25.13
C ILE A 76 -6.38 4.63 23.68
N PHE A 77 -7.38 4.18 22.91
CA PHE A 77 -7.20 3.80 21.50
C PHE A 77 -6.93 5.00 20.57
N GLN A 78 -7.28 6.20 21.03
CA GLN A 78 -7.06 7.45 20.28
C GLN A 78 -5.67 8.04 20.56
N SER A 79 -4.99 7.57 21.60
CA SER A 79 -3.66 8.04 21.98
C SER A 79 -2.62 7.79 20.89
N THR A 80 -1.75 8.77 20.66
CA THR A 80 -0.62 8.65 19.74
C THR A 80 0.34 7.53 20.16
N ARG A 81 0.51 7.28 21.47
CA ARG A 81 1.36 6.19 21.98
C ARG A 81 0.82 4.83 21.56
N PHE A 82 -0.50 4.67 21.63
CA PHE A 82 -1.17 3.44 21.22
C PHE A 82 -1.07 3.22 19.70
N GLN A 83 -1.28 4.28 18.91
CA GLN A 83 -1.08 4.21 17.45
C GLN A 83 0.36 3.81 17.10
N LEU A 84 1.35 4.42 17.76
CA LEU A 84 2.75 4.13 17.52
C LEU A 84 3.12 2.69 17.89
N PHE A 85 2.60 2.18 19.02
CA PHE A 85 2.76 0.78 19.40
C PHE A 85 2.26 -0.18 18.31
N PHE A 86 1.03 0.02 17.80
CA PHE A 86 0.49 -0.84 16.74
C PHE A 86 1.22 -0.69 15.40
N ILE A 87 1.72 0.50 15.08
CA ILE A 87 2.60 0.70 13.94
C ILE A 87 3.84 -0.17 14.13
N CYS A 88 4.55 -0.05 15.25
CA CYS A 88 5.75 -0.85 15.53
C CYS A 88 5.45 -2.35 15.42
N VAL A 89 4.37 -2.84 16.02
CA VAL A 89 3.95 -4.25 15.90
C VAL A 89 3.70 -4.65 14.46
N THR A 90 3.06 -3.80 13.65
CA THR A 90 2.80 -4.06 12.23
C THR A 90 4.10 -4.20 11.43
N TRP A 91 5.05 -3.30 11.65
CA TRP A 91 6.36 -3.33 11.00
C TRP A 91 7.20 -4.53 11.44
N THR A 92 7.24 -4.80 12.75
CA THR A 92 7.93 -5.99 13.29
C THR A 92 7.33 -7.26 12.72
N PHE A 93 6.00 -7.40 12.72
CA PHE A 93 5.33 -8.55 12.10
C PHE A 93 5.70 -8.67 10.63
N GLY A 94 5.55 -7.57 9.86
CA GLY A 94 5.81 -7.54 8.42
C GLY A 94 7.24 -7.92 8.03
N PHE A 95 8.24 -7.57 8.83
CA PHE A 95 9.64 -7.96 8.60
C PHE A 95 10.01 -9.32 9.19
N VAL A 96 9.38 -9.76 10.29
CA VAL A 96 9.76 -11.01 10.95
C VAL A 96 9.13 -12.22 10.26
N TYR A 97 7.87 -12.14 9.83
CA TYR A 97 7.18 -13.30 9.25
C TYR A 97 7.86 -13.88 7.98
N PRO A 98 8.40 -13.08 7.03
CA PRO A 98 8.98 -13.63 5.82
C PRO A 98 10.41 -14.15 6.03
N ILE A 99 11.05 -13.87 7.19
CA ILE A 99 12.36 -14.44 7.55
C ILE A 99 12.27 -15.97 7.57
N GLY A 100 11.17 -16.54 8.07
CA GLY A 100 10.98 -17.99 8.08
C GLY A 100 10.95 -18.60 6.67
N PHE A 101 10.43 -17.88 5.68
CA PHE A 101 10.47 -18.34 4.29
C PHE A 101 11.86 -18.24 3.69
N MET A 102 12.59 -17.18 4.03
CA MET A 102 13.98 -16.99 3.61
C MET A 102 14.91 -18.06 4.21
N SER A 103 14.81 -18.33 5.53
CA SER A 103 15.68 -19.30 6.22
C SER A 103 15.43 -20.74 5.79
N ASN A 104 14.19 -21.08 5.44
CA ASN A 104 13.81 -22.41 4.99
C ASN A 104 14.06 -22.64 3.48
N GLY A 105 14.61 -21.66 2.77
CA GLY A 105 14.87 -21.76 1.32
C GLY A 105 13.59 -21.80 0.47
N ASN A 106 12.46 -21.31 1.00
CA ASN A 106 11.18 -21.30 0.28
C ASN A 106 11.10 -20.20 -0.78
N ILE A 107 11.99 -19.20 -0.73
CA ILE A 107 12.09 -18.16 -1.77
C ILE A 107 13.17 -18.61 -2.75
N THR A 108 12.75 -18.91 -3.98
CA THR A 108 13.63 -19.44 -5.02
C THR A 108 13.56 -18.57 -6.27
N TYR A 109 14.63 -18.59 -7.06
CA TYR A 109 14.63 -17.93 -8.37
C TYR A 109 13.86 -18.77 -9.39
N ASP A 110 12.84 -18.17 -9.97
CA ASP A 110 12.07 -18.74 -11.08
C ASP A 110 12.70 -18.29 -12.40
N VAL A 111 13.32 -19.22 -13.11
CA VAL A 111 14.04 -18.95 -14.37
C VAL A 111 13.08 -18.52 -15.48
N ASP A 112 11.88 -19.11 -15.54
CA ASP A 112 10.89 -18.80 -16.57
C ASP A 112 10.34 -17.38 -16.37
N ASN A 113 10.25 -16.91 -15.11
CA ASN A 113 9.71 -15.59 -14.78
C ASN A 113 10.77 -14.54 -14.45
N GLN A 114 12.04 -14.93 -14.33
CA GLN A 114 13.17 -14.08 -13.92
C GLN A 114 12.91 -13.25 -12.65
N ILE A 115 12.24 -13.87 -11.68
CA ILE A 115 11.89 -13.26 -10.39
C ILE A 115 12.21 -14.22 -9.24
N CYS A 116 12.54 -13.68 -8.08
CA CYS A 116 12.61 -14.48 -6.84
C CYS A 116 11.29 -14.40 -6.11
N GLN A 117 10.66 -15.55 -5.93
CA GLN A 117 9.36 -15.69 -5.27
C GLN A 117 9.24 -17.07 -4.62
N ILE A 118 8.21 -17.24 -3.80
CA ILE A 118 7.81 -18.57 -3.36
C ILE A 118 7.27 -19.34 -4.58
N PRO A 119 7.72 -20.58 -4.81
CA PRO A 119 7.23 -21.41 -5.91
C PRO A 119 5.71 -21.45 -5.97
N LEU A 120 5.17 -21.20 -7.15
CA LEU A 120 3.75 -21.33 -7.41
C LEU A 120 3.36 -22.81 -7.40
N GLY A 121 2.49 -23.18 -6.47
CA GLY A 121 2.04 -24.54 -6.28
C GLY A 121 1.41 -24.71 -4.92
N LEU A 122 0.81 -25.88 -4.68
CA LEU A 122 0.17 -26.19 -3.41
C LEU A 122 1.24 -26.43 -2.33
N SER A 123 1.61 -25.37 -1.62
CA SER A 123 2.54 -25.42 -0.50
C SER A 123 1.98 -24.68 0.71
N PHE A 124 2.40 -25.11 1.90
CA PHE A 124 2.03 -24.43 3.15
C PHE A 124 2.42 -22.94 3.10
N SER A 125 3.62 -22.63 2.60
CA SER A 125 4.13 -21.26 2.48
C SER A 125 3.23 -20.40 1.59
N MET A 126 2.80 -20.93 0.44
CA MET A 126 1.95 -20.18 -0.49
C MET A 126 0.55 -19.94 0.09
N ILE A 127 -0.05 -20.95 0.72
CA ILE A 127 -1.35 -20.82 1.39
C ILE A 127 -1.23 -19.80 2.52
N PHE A 128 -0.21 -19.91 3.37
CA PHE A 128 0.00 -18.99 4.48
C PHE A 128 0.12 -17.54 4.00
N VAL A 129 0.95 -17.28 2.99
CA VAL A 129 1.14 -15.95 2.39
C VAL A 129 -0.18 -15.41 1.83
N ALA A 130 -0.91 -16.20 1.05
CA ALA A 130 -2.19 -15.80 0.48
C ALA A 130 -3.22 -15.42 1.56
N PHE A 131 -3.33 -16.21 2.62
CA PHE A 131 -4.29 -15.94 3.69
C PHE A 131 -3.86 -14.79 4.60
N CYS A 132 -2.64 -14.84 5.14
CA CYS A 132 -2.17 -13.88 6.14
C CYS A 132 -1.94 -12.48 5.56
N ILE A 133 -1.37 -12.38 4.36
CA ILE A 133 -0.99 -11.08 3.79
C ILE A 133 -2.15 -10.45 3.03
N TYR A 134 -3.03 -11.25 2.44
CA TYR A 134 -4.05 -10.76 1.51
C TYR A 134 -5.48 -11.01 2.01
N THR A 135 -5.91 -12.27 2.09
CA THR A 135 -7.32 -12.60 2.37
C THR A 135 -7.79 -12.05 3.72
N ILE A 136 -7.07 -12.34 4.81
CA ILE A 136 -7.45 -11.91 6.16
C ILE A 136 -7.55 -10.38 6.28
N PRO A 137 -6.50 -9.59 5.95
CA PRO A 137 -6.58 -8.13 6.11
C PRO A 137 -7.66 -7.50 5.24
N ILE A 138 -7.83 -7.95 3.99
CA ILE A 138 -8.85 -7.42 3.08
C ILE A 138 -10.25 -7.76 3.58
N SER A 139 -10.49 -9.02 4.00
CA SER A 139 -11.78 -9.43 4.58
C SER A 139 -12.13 -8.60 5.81
N ILE A 140 -11.18 -8.36 6.72
CA ILE A 140 -11.43 -7.55 7.92
C ILE A 140 -11.72 -6.10 7.53
N ILE A 141 -10.99 -5.50 6.57
CA ILE A 141 -11.27 -4.13 6.09
C ILE A 141 -12.70 -4.02 5.56
N ILE A 142 -13.15 -4.97 4.73
CA ILE A 142 -14.51 -4.99 4.17
C ILE A 142 -15.55 -5.13 5.28
N LEU A 143 -15.34 -6.05 6.22
CA LEU A 143 -16.26 -6.26 7.35
C LEU A 143 -16.37 -5.02 8.24
N VAL A 144 -15.24 -4.37 8.54
CA VAL A 144 -15.20 -3.13 9.33
C VAL A 144 -15.90 -2.00 8.59
N TYR A 145 -15.73 -1.90 7.26
CA TYR A 145 -16.44 -0.92 6.43
C TYR A 145 -17.95 -1.11 6.46
N PHE A 146 -18.41 -2.36 6.26
CA PHE A 146 -19.83 -2.67 6.30
C PHE A 146 -20.43 -2.34 7.67
N LYS A 147 -19.76 -2.70 8.76
CA LYS A 147 -20.17 -2.36 10.13
C LYS A 147 -20.23 -0.85 10.34
N LEU A 148 -19.24 -0.10 9.87
CA LEU A 148 -19.22 1.36 10.02
C LEU A 148 -20.36 2.03 9.26
N VAL A 149 -20.59 1.64 7.99
CA VAL A 149 -21.68 2.17 7.18
C VAL A 149 -23.03 1.92 7.85
N ARG A 150 -23.26 0.69 8.33
CA ARG A 150 -24.48 0.34 9.06
C ARG A 150 -24.66 1.19 10.31
N TYR A 151 -23.60 1.35 11.10
CA TYR A 151 -23.62 2.19 12.31
C TYR A 151 -23.98 3.64 11.99
N VAL A 152 -23.34 4.25 10.99
CA VAL A 152 -23.61 5.65 10.60
C VAL A 152 -25.05 5.82 10.08
N LYS A 153 -25.57 4.84 9.31
CA LYS A 153 -26.96 4.86 8.82
C LYS A 153 -27.98 4.73 9.96
N THR A 154 -27.72 3.86 10.93
CA THR A 154 -28.57 3.76 12.13
C THR A 154 -28.53 5.06 12.92
N MET A 155 -27.34 5.64 13.11
CA MET A 155 -27.16 6.89 13.85
C MET A 155 -27.88 8.08 13.20
N SER A 156 -27.92 8.15 11.86
CA SER A 156 -28.66 9.19 11.15
C SER A 156 -30.18 9.11 11.29
N ASN A 157 -30.70 7.91 11.60
CA ASN A 157 -32.13 7.69 11.79
C ASN A 157 -32.59 7.94 13.24
N LEU A 158 -31.64 8.03 14.18
CA LEU A 158 -31.89 8.33 15.58
C LEU A 158 -31.69 9.83 15.82
N VAL A 159 -32.33 10.37 16.87
CA VAL A 159 -32.13 11.75 17.33
C VAL A 159 -30.74 11.85 17.98
N THR A 160 -29.70 11.92 17.14
CA THR A 160 -28.32 12.09 17.58
C THR A 160 -27.85 13.53 17.41
N PRO A 161 -26.94 14.01 18.27
CA PRO A 161 -26.41 15.36 18.15
C PRO A 161 -25.75 15.56 16.79
N VAL A 162 -26.13 16.62 16.06
CA VAL A 162 -25.67 16.90 14.69
C VAL A 162 -24.13 16.87 14.58
N ASN A 163 -23.43 17.37 15.59
CA ASN A 163 -21.96 17.37 15.62
C ASN A 163 -21.34 15.96 15.61
N THR A 164 -21.96 15.00 16.32
CA THR A 164 -21.50 13.60 16.32
C THR A 164 -21.70 12.94 14.96
N LEU A 165 -22.83 13.21 14.32
CA LEU A 165 -23.15 12.71 12.98
C LEU A 165 -22.20 13.27 11.91
N ILE A 166 -21.91 14.57 11.95
CA ILE A 166 -20.94 15.19 11.05
C ILE A 166 -19.56 14.56 11.21
N ARG A 167 -19.09 14.34 12.46
CA ARG A 167 -17.81 13.67 12.73
C ARG A 167 -17.80 12.25 12.19
N ALA A 168 -18.84 11.46 12.45
CA ALA A 168 -18.95 10.09 11.98
C ALA A 168 -18.96 9.99 10.44
N ARG A 169 -19.70 10.86 9.76
CA ARG A 169 -19.71 10.96 8.29
C ARG A 169 -18.33 11.35 7.73
N ARG A 170 -17.61 12.25 8.40
CA ARG A 170 -16.26 12.63 7.99
C ARG A 170 -15.29 11.45 8.06
N GLU A 171 -15.34 10.68 9.15
CA GLU A 171 -14.52 9.46 9.29
C GLU A 171 -14.91 8.39 8.26
N LEU A 172 -16.21 8.20 8.00
CA LEU A 172 -16.69 7.30 6.95
C LEU A 172 -16.19 7.71 5.56
N ASN A 173 -16.25 9.01 5.22
CA ASN A 173 -15.73 9.52 3.94
C ASN A 173 -14.23 9.29 3.80
N MET A 174 -13.48 9.43 4.89
CA MET A 174 -12.05 9.11 4.88
C MET A 174 -11.79 7.60 4.78
N PHE A 175 -12.64 6.76 5.39
CA PHE A 175 -12.53 5.31 5.25
C PHE A 175 -12.90 4.82 3.85
N ARG A 176 -13.92 5.43 3.21
CA ARG A 176 -14.30 5.18 1.81
C ARG A 176 -13.11 5.31 0.86
N ARG A 177 -12.18 6.25 1.12
CA ARG A 177 -10.94 6.40 0.35
C ARG A 177 -10.05 5.15 0.43
N ILE A 178 -9.88 4.58 1.62
CA ILE A 178 -9.12 3.34 1.84
C ILE A 178 -9.78 2.18 1.10
N VAL A 179 -11.12 2.08 1.18
CA VAL A 179 -11.86 1.05 0.44
C VAL A 179 -11.66 1.19 -1.06
N ILE A 180 -11.68 2.41 -1.62
CA ILE A 180 -11.37 2.64 -3.04
C ILE A 180 -9.96 2.12 -3.39
N LEU A 181 -8.95 2.42 -2.57
CA LEU A 181 -7.59 1.94 -2.78
C LEU A 181 -7.51 0.41 -2.76
N VAL A 182 -8.13 -0.22 -1.75
CA VAL A 182 -8.20 -1.69 -1.65
C VAL A 182 -8.96 -2.30 -2.82
N THR A 183 -10.04 -1.67 -3.29
CA THR A 183 -10.78 -2.13 -4.47
C THR A 183 -9.93 -2.05 -5.74
N ILE A 184 -9.13 -0.99 -5.92
CA ILE A 184 -8.18 -0.88 -7.06
C ILE A 184 -7.17 -2.03 -7.01
N LEU A 185 -6.57 -2.28 -5.84
CA LEU A 185 -5.62 -3.39 -5.62
C LEU A 185 -6.26 -4.76 -5.92
N VAL A 186 -7.49 -4.97 -5.46
CA VAL A 186 -8.20 -6.24 -5.67
C VAL A 186 -8.51 -6.44 -7.15
N ILE A 187 -9.14 -5.45 -7.81
CA ILE A 187 -9.58 -5.58 -9.21
C ILE A 187 -8.37 -5.80 -10.13
N LEU A 188 -7.32 -5.01 -9.97
CA LEU A 188 -6.12 -5.12 -10.82
C LEU A 188 -5.23 -6.31 -10.43
N GLY A 189 -5.39 -6.83 -9.19
CA GLY A 189 -4.72 -8.04 -8.71
C GLY A 189 -5.43 -9.36 -9.10
N ILE A 190 -6.64 -9.31 -9.67
CA ILE A 190 -7.38 -10.51 -10.11
C ILE A 190 -6.53 -11.42 -11.00
N PRO A 191 -5.81 -10.93 -12.03
CA PRO A 191 -4.98 -11.79 -12.87
C PRO A 191 -3.98 -12.60 -12.04
N TYR A 192 -3.31 -11.97 -11.08
CA TYR A 192 -2.33 -12.64 -10.22
C TYR A 192 -2.98 -13.72 -9.36
N ILE A 193 -4.13 -13.43 -8.75
CA ILE A 193 -4.89 -14.41 -7.96
C ILE A 193 -5.33 -15.58 -8.85
N THR A 194 -5.78 -15.33 -10.09
CA THR A 194 -6.18 -16.40 -11.01
C THR A 194 -5.02 -17.33 -11.35
N PHE A 195 -3.80 -16.81 -11.56
CA PHE A 195 -2.64 -17.66 -11.79
C PHE A 195 -2.20 -18.44 -10.56
N ILE A 196 -2.33 -17.86 -9.36
CA ILE A 196 -2.11 -18.60 -8.11
C ILE A 196 -3.11 -19.75 -8.00
N CYS A 197 -4.40 -19.51 -8.20
CA CYS A 197 -5.42 -20.55 -8.14
C CYS A 197 -5.19 -21.62 -9.21
N MET A 198 -4.83 -21.22 -10.44
CA MET A 198 -4.49 -22.13 -11.53
C MET A 198 -3.29 -23.00 -11.16
N SER A 199 -2.27 -22.43 -10.51
CA SER A 199 -1.05 -23.16 -10.11
C SER A 199 -1.29 -24.31 -9.13
N PHE A 200 -2.45 -24.36 -8.45
CA PHE A 200 -2.82 -25.49 -7.61
C PHE A 200 -3.26 -26.73 -8.41
N PHE A 201 -3.72 -26.54 -9.65
CA PHE A 201 -4.25 -27.62 -10.48
C PHE A 201 -3.38 -27.91 -11.70
N THR A 202 -2.74 -26.88 -12.26
CA THR A 202 -1.99 -26.95 -13.51
C THR A 202 -0.80 -25.99 -13.48
N SER A 203 0.30 -26.34 -14.12
CA SER A 203 1.43 -25.41 -14.26
C SER A 203 1.00 -24.18 -15.07
N PRO A 204 1.19 -22.95 -14.55
CA PRO A 204 0.83 -21.75 -15.29
C PRO A 204 1.68 -21.66 -16.58
N PRO A 205 1.09 -21.22 -17.70
CA PRO A 205 1.82 -21.12 -18.95
C PRO A 205 2.95 -20.10 -18.83
N LYS A 206 4.09 -20.40 -19.48
CA LYS A 206 5.32 -19.60 -19.41
C LYS A 206 5.05 -18.13 -19.76
N TYR A 207 5.69 -17.20 -19.06
CA TYR A 207 5.59 -15.74 -19.23
C TYR A 207 4.25 -15.08 -18.84
N HIS A 208 3.14 -15.80 -18.76
CA HIS A 208 1.85 -15.20 -18.41
C HIS A 208 1.77 -14.71 -16.96
N LEU A 209 2.53 -15.35 -16.05
CA LEU A 209 2.67 -14.86 -14.68
C LEU A 209 3.29 -13.46 -14.64
N ARG A 210 4.23 -13.15 -15.55
CA ARG A 210 4.87 -11.82 -15.62
C ARG A 210 3.86 -10.72 -15.93
N ILE A 211 2.91 -11.01 -16.83
CA ILE A 211 1.81 -10.09 -17.16
C ILE A 211 0.90 -9.88 -15.94
N ALA A 212 0.69 -10.92 -15.14
CA ALA A 212 -0.07 -10.80 -13.91
C ALA A 212 0.67 -9.99 -12.83
N CYS A 213 1.98 -10.19 -12.68
CA CYS A 213 2.80 -9.38 -11.79
C CYS A 213 2.85 -7.91 -12.22
N SER A 214 2.92 -7.62 -13.53
CA SER A 214 2.90 -6.24 -14.01
C SER A 214 1.55 -5.55 -13.75
N ALA A 215 0.42 -6.29 -13.81
CA ALA A 215 -0.88 -5.77 -13.39
C ALA A 215 -0.90 -5.35 -11.90
N VAL A 216 -0.25 -6.13 -11.03
CA VAL A 216 -0.07 -5.76 -9.61
C VAL A 216 0.77 -4.48 -9.49
N TYR A 217 1.86 -4.34 -10.24
CA TYR A 217 2.69 -3.13 -10.20
C TYR A 217 1.95 -1.89 -10.70
N VAL A 218 1.15 -2.03 -11.77
CA VAL A 218 0.25 -0.96 -12.25
C VAL A 218 -0.75 -0.58 -11.16
N SER A 219 -1.28 -1.56 -10.41
CA SER A 219 -2.19 -1.28 -9.30
C SER A 219 -1.55 -0.44 -8.19
N LEU A 220 -0.29 -0.71 -7.84
CA LEU A 220 0.46 0.07 -6.87
C LEU A 220 0.71 1.50 -7.36
N ALA A 221 1.05 1.67 -8.64
CA ALA A 221 1.19 3.00 -9.24
C ALA A 221 -0.14 3.78 -9.22
N CYS A 222 -1.25 3.13 -9.56
CA CYS A 222 -2.58 3.71 -9.47
C CYS A 222 -2.95 4.10 -8.03
N MET A 223 -2.57 3.28 -7.04
CA MET A 223 -2.78 3.60 -5.62
C MET A 223 -2.02 4.85 -5.19
N ILE A 224 -0.76 5.02 -5.59
CA ILE A 224 0.04 6.20 -5.23
C ILE A 224 -0.60 7.47 -5.80
N ILE A 225 -1.02 7.40 -7.07
CA ILE A 225 -1.71 8.51 -7.74
C ILE A 225 -3.02 8.82 -7.01
N ALA A 226 -3.82 7.80 -6.69
CA ALA A 226 -5.07 7.95 -5.97
C ALA A 226 -4.85 8.53 -4.56
N LEU A 227 -3.84 8.09 -3.82
CA LEU A 227 -3.49 8.65 -2.51
C LEU A 227 -3.10 10.12 -2.58
N PHE A 228 -2.32 10.50 -3.59
CA PHE A 228 -1.96 11.89 -3.83
C PHE A 228 -3.21 12.75 -4.10
N GLN A 229 -4.14 12.27 -4.93
CA GLN A 229 -5.37 12.98 -5.24
C GLN A 229 -6.35 13.03 -4.04
N LEU A 230 -6.46 11.92 -3.30
CA LEU A 230 -7.41 11.73 -2.21
C LEU A 230 -6.91 12.30 -0.87
N THR A 231 -5.68 12.81 -0.77
CA THR A 231 -5.12 13.37 0.47
C THR A 231 -4.86 14.87 0.34
N PRO A 232 -5.86 15.74 0.64
CA PRO A 232 -5.73 17.19 0.54
C PRO A 232 -4.51 17.81 1.23
N PRO A 233 -4.14 17.46 2.49
CA PRO A 233 -2.98 18.06 3.13
C PRO A 233 -1.67 17.69 2.43
N LEU A 234 -1.57 16.48 1.88
CA LEU A 234 -0.39 16.06 1.11
C LEU A 234 -0.28 16.87 -0.18
N LYS A 235 -1.39 16.99 -0.92
CA LYS A 235 -1.47 17.78 -2.16
C LYS A 235 -1.10 19.25 -1.93
N ILE A 236 -1.64 19.86 -0.87
CA ILE A 236 -1.38 21.27 -0.53
C ILE A 236 0.09 21.48 -0.14
N SER A 237 0.67 20.61 0.70
CA SER A 237 2.07 20.72 1.09
C SER A 237 3.02 20.59 -0.11
N ILE A 238 2.76 19.65 -1.02
CA ILE A 238 3.57 19.44 -2.22
C ILE A 238 3.41 20.61 -3.19
N MET A 239 2.18 21.08 -3.45
CA MET A 239 1.92 22.25 -4.30
C MET A 239 2.60 23.51 -3.76
N LYS A 240 2.60 23.71 -2.43
CA LYS A 240 3.30 24.82 -1.80
C LYS A 240 4.82 24.73 -1.99
N LEU A 241 5.39 23.52 -1.95
CA LEU A 241 6.82 23.28 -2.13
C LEU A 241 7.24 23.48 -3.60
N ILE A 242 6.41 23.05 -4.55
CA ILE A 242 6.63 23.26 -5.99
C ILE A 242 6.53 24.75 -6.34
N ASN A 243 5.46 25.43 -5.91
CA ASN A 243 5.28 26.86 -6.16
C ASN A 243 6.33 27.72 -5.44
N GLY A 244 6.75 27.32 -4.23
CA GLY A 244 7.83 27.99 -3.51
C GLY A 244 9.21 27.84 -4.18
N ARG A 245 9.45 26.74 -4.90
CA ARG A 245 10.65 26.57 -5.74
C ARG A 245 10.57 27.39 -7.03
N LEU A 246 9.39 27.45 -7.68
CA LEU A 246 9.16 28.29 -8.87
C LEU A 246 9.38 29.78 -8.57
N ASN A 247 8.88 30.27 -7.43
CA ASN A 247 9.05 31.67 -7.01
C ASN A 247 10.50 32.03 -6.63
N LYS A 248 11.37 31.04 -6.40
CA LYS A 248 12.78 31.27 -6.05
C LYS A 248 13.70 31.37 -7.28
N ILE A 249 13.20 31.07 -8.50
CA ILE A 249 13.98 30.99 -9.73
C ILE A 249 13.88 32.26 -10.61
N THR A 250 13.09 33.27 -10.21
CA THR A 250 13.13 34.60 -10.87
C THR A 250 13.92 35.60 -10.03
N PRO A 251 15.24 35.78 -10.26
CA PRO A 251 15.86 37.07 -9.96
C PRO A 251 15.36 38.04 -11.03
N THR A 252 14.39 38.87 -10.68
CA THR A 252 14.06 40.05 -11.46
C THR A 252 15.30 40.93 -11.46
N VAL A 253 16.10 40.87 -12.52
CA VAL A 253 17.13 41.88 -12.78
C VAL A 253 16.38 43.19 -12.97
N ALA A 254 16.32 44.01 -11.92
CA ALA A 254 15.83 45.37 -12.01
C ALA A 254 16.83 46.14 -12.88
N PHE A 255 16.48 46.33 -14.15
CA PHE A 255 17.19 47.22 -15.06
C PHE A 255 16.88 48.66 -14.64
N THR A 256 17.67 49.20 -13.71
CA THR A 256 17.67 50.64 -13.40
C THR A 256 18.35 51.35 -14.56
N ILE A 257 17.58 51.76 -15.58
CA ILE A 257 18.08 52.69 -16.60
C ILE A 257 18.22 54.05 -15.91
N GLY A 258 19.46 54.41 -15.61
CA GLY A 258 19.83 55.75 -15.17
C GLY A 258 19.52 56.76 -16.27
N LYS A 259 18.65 57.73 -15.98
CA LYS A 259 18.60 58.99 -16.71
C LYS A 259 19.84 59.80 -16.34
N THR A 260 20.82 59.85 -17.24
CA THR A 260 21.87 60.87 -17.24
C THR A 260 21.27 62.20 -17.68
N ASN A 261 21.44 63.21 -16.84
CA ASN A 261 21.24 64.62 -17.17
C ASN A 261 22.34 65.08 -18.13
N ALA A 262 21.97 65.69 -19.25
CA ALA A 262 22.64 66.80 -19.94
C ALA A 262 21.71 67.32 -21.03
#